data_AF-A0A6P6EL26-F1
#
_entry.id   AF-A0A6P6EL26-F1
#
_cell.length_a   1.000
_cell.length_b   1.000
_cell.length_c   1.000
_cell.angle_alpha   90.00
_cell.angle_beta   90.00
_cell.angle_gamma   90.00
#
_symmetry.space_group_name_H-M   'P 1'
#
loop_
_entity.id
_entity.type
_entity.pdbx_description
1 polymer ?
#
loop_
_entity_poly.entity_id
_entity_poly.type
_entity_poly.pdbx_seq_one_letter_code
_entity_poly.pdbx_strand_id
1 'polypeptide(L)'
;MSVAGLKKQFYKASQLVSEKVGGAEGTKLDDDFKEMEKKVDVTSKAVAEVLVRTIEYLQPNPASRAKLTMLNTVSKIRGQVKNPGYPQSEGLLGECMIRHGKELGGESNFGDALLDAGESMKRLAEVKDSLDIEVKQNFIDPLQNLCDKDLKEIQHHLKKLEGRRLDFDYKKKRQGKIPDEELRQALEKFEESKEVAETSMHNLLETDVEQVSQLSALVDAQLDYHRQAVQILEELAEKLKRSFVIFPIF
;
A
#
# COMPACT_ATOMS: atom_id res chain seq x y z
N MET A 1 26.75 9.26 -22.18
CA MET A 1 26.61 7.91 -22.78
C MET A 1 27.72 7.72 -23.81
N SER A 2 28.55 6.67 -23.69
CA SER A 2 29.64 6.41 -24.66
C SER A 2 29.11 5.76 -25.94
N VAL A 3 29.85 5.88 -27.06
CA VAL A 3 29.52 5.26 -28.36
C VAL A 3 29.34 3.74 -28.24
N ALA A 4 30.13 3.09 -27.38
CA ALA A 4 30.02 1.66 -27.08
C ALA A 4 28.69 1.31 -26.37
N GLY A 5 28.24 2.16 -25.44
CA GLY A 5 26.95 2.00 -24.77
C GLY A 5 25.77 2.13 -25.73
N LEU A 6 25.84 3.05 -26.70
CA LEU A 6 24.81 3.22 -27.73
C LEU A 6 24.69 2.00 -28.64
N LYS A 7 25.82 1.47 -29.14
CA LYS A 7 25.83 0.25 -29.97
C LYS A 7 25.19 -0.93 -29.25
N LYS A 8 25.48 -1.11 -27.96
CA LYS A 8 24.91 -2.18 -27.15
C LYS A 8 23.39 -2.07 -27.02
N GLN A 9 22.84 -0.87 -26.85
CA GLN A 9 21.39 -0.67 -26.81
C GLN A 9 20.72 -0.99 -28.16
N PHE A 10 21.36 -0.63 -29.28
CA PHE A 10 20.89 -1.02 -30.61
C PHE A 10 20.86 -2.54 -30.82
N TYR A 11 21.85 -3.28 -30.31
CA TYR A 11 21.87 -4.74 -30.42
C TYR A 11 20.72 -5.39 -29.66
N LYS A 12 20.48 -4.96 -28.43
CA LYS A 12 19.34 -5.43 -27.62
C LYS A 12 18.00 -5.14 -28.30
N ALA A 13 17.82 -3.93 -28.80
CA ALA A 13 16.60 -3.53 -29.51
C ALA A 13 16.40 -4.37 -30.79
N SER A 14 17.46 -4.59 -31.57
CA SER A 14 17.42 -5.43 -32.76
C SER A 14 17.06 -6.88 -32.44
N GLN A 15 17.61 -7.45 -31.36
CA GLN A 15 17.28 -8.80 -30.92
C GLN A 15 15.82 -8.90 -30.46
N LEU A 16 15.34 -7.94 -29.65
CA LEU A 16 13.96 -7.92 -29.17
C LEU A 16 12.95 -7.86 -30.33
N VAL A 17 13.22 -7.06 -31.36
CA VAL A 17 12.40 -7.02 -32.58
C VAL A 17 12.46 -8.36 -33.34
N SER A 18 13.63 -8.98 -33.43
CA SER A 18 13.80 -10.29 -34.07
C SER A 18 13.01 -11.39 -33.37
N GLU A 19 12.88 -11.34 -32.05
CA GLU A 19 12.11 -12.35 -31.28
C GLU A 19 10.61 -12.08 -31.36
N LYS A 20 10.17 -10.82 -31.20
CA LYS A 20 8.74 -10.47 -31.22
C LYS A 20 8.08 -10.50 -32.60
N VAL A 21 8.83 -10.14 -33.64
CA VAL A 21 8.29 -9.96 -35.01
C VAL A 21 8.87 -10.98 -35.99
N GLY A 22 10.11 -11.41 -35.76
CA GLY A 22 10.85 -12.29 -36.66
C GLY A 22 10.79 -13.78 -36.31
N GLY A 23 10.07 -14.17 -35.25
CA GLY A 23 9.91 -15.58 -34.85
C GLY A 23 11.18 -16.27 -34.34
N ALA A 24 12.23 -15.51 -34.01
CA ALA A 24 13.44 -16.10 -33.44
C ALA A 24 13.20 -16.53 -31.99
N GLU A 25 13.56 -17.76 -31.62
CA GLU A 25 13.56 -18.18 -30.22
C GLU A 25 14.75 -17.55 -29.47
N GLY A 26 14.46 -16.93 -28.33
CA GLY A 26 15.46 -16.46 -27.37
C GLY A 26 15.87 -17.57 -26.40
N THR A 27 16.91 -17.32 -25.60
CA THR A 27 17.29 -18.21 -24.49
C THR A 27 16.12 -18.36 -23.53
N LYS A 28 15.64 -19.59 -23.34
CA LYS A 28 14.51 -19.89 -22.45
C LYS A 28 15.00 -19.93 -21.00
N LEU A 29 14.26 -19.27 -20.11
CA LEU A 29 14.35 -19.51 -18.67
C LEU A 29 13.58 -20.79 -18.34
N ASP A 30 14.01 -21.48 -17.29
CA ASP A 30 13.32 -22.66 -16.77
C ASP A 30 11.93 -22.30 -16.21
N ASP A 31 11.11 -23.32 -15.99
CA ASP A 31 9.72 -23.12 -15.62
C ASP A 31 9.56 -22.66 -14.15
N ASP A 32 10.49 -23.03 -13.27
CA ASP A 32 10.53 -22.57 -11.87
C ASP A 32 10.78 -21.05 -11.82
N PHE A 33 11.73 -20.55 -12.60
CA PHE A 33 11.97 -19.11 -12.74
C PHE A 33 10.71 -18.36 -13.20
N LYS A 34 10.05 -18.85 -14.24
CA LYS A 34 8.83 -18.20 -14.78
C LYS A 34 7.70 -18.22 -13.77
N GLU A 35 7.57 -19.29 -12.99
CA GLU A 35 6.56 -19.37 -11.94
C GLU A 35 6.83 -18.34 -10.84
N MET A 36 8.09 -18.18 -10.41
CA MET A 36 8.48 -17.16 -9.44
C MET A 36 8.24 -15.75 -9.97
N GLU A 37 8.66 -15.46 -11.21
CA GLU A 37 8.44 -14.17 -11.85
C GLU A 37 6.93 -13.83 -11.90
N LYS A 38 6.09 -14.82 -12.23
CA LYS A 38 4.64 -14.65 -12.23
C LYS A 38 4.10 -14.38 -10.82
N LYS A 39 4.57 -15.10 -9.80
CA LYS A 39 4.14 -14.88 -8.41
C LYS A 39 4.53 -13.47 -7.94
N VAL A 40 5.75 -13.04 -8.20
CA VAL A 40 6.25 -11.70 -7.88
C VAL A 40 5.42 -10.62 -8.58
N ASP A 41 5.09 -10.77 -9.87
CA ASP A 41 4.26 -9.82 -10.61
C ASP A 41 2.86 -9.69 -10.00
N VAL A 42 2.23 -10.83 -9.66
CA VAL A 42 0.91 -10.84 -9.00
C VAL A 42 0.99 -10.19 -7.61
N THR A 43 2.00 -10.52 -6.81
CA THR A 43 2.22 -9.91 -5.49
C THR A 43 2.41 -8.40 -5.62
N SER A 44 3.21 -7.95 -6.59
CA SER A 44 3.45 -6.51 -6.81
C SER A 44 2.16 -5.76 -7.14
N LYS A 45 1.33 -6.32 -8.03
CA LYS A 45 0.02 -5.73 -8.40
C LYS A 45 -0.94 -5.74 -7.22
N ALA A 46 -1.04 -6.85 -6.51
CA ALA A 46 -1.92 -7.00 -5.36
C ALA A 46 -1.57 -5.97 -4.27
N VAL A 47 -0.30 -5.85 -3.90
CA VAL A 47 0.15 -4.88 -2.89
C VAL A 47 -0.17 -3.45 -3.32
N ALA A 48 0.14 -3.08 -4.56
CA ALA A 48 -0.13 -1.73 -5.07
C ALA A 48 -1.63 -1.39 -5.06
N GLU A 49 -2.48 -2.32 -5.51
CA GLU A 49 -3.93 -2.11 -5.56
C GLU A 49 -4.56 -2.09 -4.16
N VAL A 50 -4.19 -3.03 -3.28
CA VAL A 50 -4.69 -3.11 -1.91
C VAL A 50 -4.32 -1.84 -1.12
N LEU A 51 -3.09 -1.35 -1.28
CA LEU A 51 -2.63 -0.12 -0.64
C LEU A 51 -3.50 1.08 -1.06
N VAL A 52 -3.72 1.27 -2.36
CA VAL A 52 -4.56 2.35 -2.87
C VAL A 52 -5.97 2.22 -2.31
N ARG A 53 -6.60 1.05 -2.44
CA ARG A 53 -7.98 0.82 -1.97
C ARG A 53 -8.14 1.03 -0.46
N THR A 54 -7.13 0.70 0.33
CA THR A 54 -7.15 0.91 1.78
C THR A 54 -7.10 2.40 2.14
N ILE A 55 -6.27 3.19 1.44
CA ILE A 55 -6.22 4.64 1.62
C ILE A 55 -7.57 5.29 1.23
N GLU A 56 -8.20 4.84 0.14
CA GLU A 56 -9.53 5.31 -0.27
C GLU A 56 -10.63 4.92 0.72
N TYR A 57 -10.53 3.73 1.30
CA TYR A 57 -11.43 3.24 2.35
C TYR A 57 -11.33 4.10 3.61
N LEU A 58 -10.12 4.38 4.10
CA LEU A 58 -9.93 5.19 5.30
C LEU A 58 -10.42 6.62 5.11
N GLN A 59 -10.09 7.22 3.96
CA GLN A 59 -10.43 8.60 3.62
C GLN A 59 -11.00 8.71 2.19
N PRO A 60 -12.34 8.57 2.05
CA PRO A 60 -13.02 8.76 0.78
C PRO A 60 -12.85 10.18 0.24
N ASN A 61 -12.79 11.19 1.12
CA ASN A 61 -12.57 12.59 0.76
C ASN A 61 -11.15 12.80 0.19
N PRO A 62 -10.98 13.31 -1.05
CA PRO A 62 -9.67 13.47 -1.68
C PRO A 62 -8.69 14.39 -0.92
N ALA A 63 -9.17 15.44 -0.27
CA ALA A 63 -8.31 16.38 0.46
C ALA A 63 -7.77 15.78 1.76
N SER A 64 -8.62 15.09 2.52
CA SER A 64 -8.20 14.34 3.71
C SER A 64 -7.27 13.19 3.33
N ARG A 65 -7.56 12.49 2.22
CA ARG A 65 -6.73 11.42 1.67
C ARG A 65 -5.30 11.87 1.39
N ALA A 66 -5.13 13.01 0.73
CA ALA A 66 -3.81 13.56 0.45
C ALA A 66 -3.00 13.81 1.74
N LYS A 67 -3.66 14.33 2.79
CA LYS A 67 -3.02 14.55 4.09
C LYS A 67 -2.67 13.24 4.81
N LEU A 68 -3.52 12.21 4.73
CA LEU A 68 -3.23 10.89 5.27
C LEU A 68 -1.98 10.28 4.63
N THR A 69 -1.83 10.37 3.31
CA THR A 69 -0.63 9.88 2.61
C THR A 69 0.63 10.64 3.05
N MET A 70 0.54 11.95 3.31
CA MET A 70 1.64 12.78 3.79
C MET A 70 1.91 12.66 5.30
N LEU A 71 1.15 11.83 6.01
CA LEU A 71 1.28 11.69 7.45
C LEU A 71 2.62 11.00 7.79
N ASN A 72 3.54 11.78 8.35
CA ASN A 72 4.82 11.29 8.88
C ASN A 72 4.62 10.62 10.24
N THR A 73 4.53 9.30 10.26
CA THR A 73 4.37 8.46 11.46
C THR A 73 5.59 8.51 12.40
N VAL A 74 6.79 8.80 11.87
CA VAL A 74 8.04 8.94 12.65
C VAL A 74 8.00 10.08 13.68
N SER A 75 7.26 11.16 13.40
CA SER A 75 7.10 12.28 14.34
C SER A 75 6.16 11.96 15.52
N LYS A 76 5.37 10.89 15.43
CA LYS A 76 4.44 10.44 16.49
C LYS A 76 5.07 9.56 17.55
N ILE A 77 6.19 8.91 17.24
CA ILE A 77 7.01 8.17 18.21
C ILE A 77 7.47 9.09 19.37
N ARG A 78 7.52 10.41 19.14
CA ARG A 78 7.80 11.44 20.16
C ARG A 78 6.58 11.96 20.93
N GLY A 79 5.39 11.40 20.72
CA GLY A 79 4.17 11.72 21.48
C GLY A 79 3.49 13.06 21.14
N GLN A 80 3.85 13.71 20.03
CA GLN A 80 3.49 15.10 19.77
C GLN A 80 2.21 15.33 18.93
N VAL A 81 1.63 14.31 18.29
CA VAL A 81 0.48 14.51 17.38
C VAL A 81 -0.59 13.42 17.56
N LYS A 82 -1.70 13.79 18.22
CA LYS A 82 -2.88 12.93 18.45
C LYS A 82 -3.88 12.90 17.28
N ASN A 83 -3.72 13.77 16.28
CA ASN A 83 -4.70 13.97 15.22
C ASN A 83 -4.04 13.95 13.83
N PRO A 84 -4.63 13.33 12.80
CA PRO A 84 -4.05 13.24 11.47
C PRO A 84 -4.00 14.56 10.67
N GLY A 85 -4.48 15.67 11.23
CA GLY A 85 -4.35 17.02 10.65
C GLY A 85 -5.45 17.38 9.65
N TYR A 86 -6.55 16.63 9.69
CA TYR A 86 -7.79 16.90 8.98
C TYR A 86 -8.98 16.52 9.86
N PRO A 87 -10.14 17.19 9.70
CA PRO A 87 -11.32 16.86 10.48
C PRO A 87 -11.96 15.55 9.97
N GLN A 88 -12.40 14.71 10.90
CA GLN A 88 -13.30 13.59 10.60
C GLN A 88 -14.74 14.09 10.45
N SER A 89 -15.54 13.36 9.66
CA SER A 89 -16.91 13.77 9.36
C SER A 89 -17.82 13.70 10.59
N GLU A 90 -17.58 12.71 11.46
CA GLU A 90 -18.21 12.53 12.76
C GLU A 90 -17.95 13.74 13.66
N GLY A 91 -16.74 14.29 13.62
CA GLY A 91 -16.39 15.49 14.40
C GLY A 91 -17.16 16.73 13.94
N LEU A 92 -17.26 16.93 12.63
CA LEU A 92 -18.04 18.04 12.04
C LEU A 92 -19.53 17.92 12.37
N LEU A 93 -20.08 16.70 12.35
CA LEU A 93 -21.46 16.43 12.77
C LEU A 93 -21.64 16.74 14.26
N GLY A 94 -20.72 16.30 15.12
CA GLY A 94 -20.75 16.56 16.55
C GLY A 94 -20.69 18.04 16.88
N GLU A 95 -19.84 18.82 16.21
CA GLU A 95 -19.80 20.28 16.35
C GLU A 95 -21.12 20.94 15.97
N CYS A 96 -21.77 20.45 14.91
CA CYS A 96 -23.08 20.93 14.48
C CYS A 96 -24.16 20.67 15.54
N MET A 97 -24.23 19.45 16.04
CA MET A 97 -25.18 19.05 17.08
C MET A 97 -24.98 19.87 18.35
N ILE A 98 -23.73 20.02 18.82
CA ILE A 98 -23.42 20.80 20.03
C ILE A 98 -23.83 22.27 19.86
N ARG A 99 -23.55 22.87 18.71
CA ARG A 99 -23.90 24.28 18.44
C ARG A 99 -25.40 24.50 18.58
N HIS A 100 -26.20 23.71 17.87
CA HIS A 100 -27.65 23.88 17.89
C HIS A 100 -28.30 23.40 19.20
N GLY A 101 -27.70 22.40 19.87
CA GLY A 101 -28.13 22.00 21.22
C GLY A 101 -28.03 23.15 22.22
N LYS A 102 -26.95 23.93 22.15
CA LYS A 102 -26.79 25.14 22.99
C LYS A 102 -27.77 26.26 22.62
N GLU A 103 -28.02 26.47 21.34
CA GLU A 103 -28.96 27.50 20.85
C GLU A 103 -30.41 27.21 21.26
N LEU A 104 -30.80 25.94 21.32
CA LEU A 104 -32.12 25.53 21.80
C LEU A 104 -32.34 25.78 23.31
N GLY A 105 -31.25 25.91 24.08
CA GLY A 105 -31.30 26.16 25.52
C GLY A 105 -31.61 24.92 26.36
N GLY A 106 -31.23 24.95 27.64
CA GLY A 106 -31.33 23.83 28.59
C GLY A 106 -32.75 23.50 29.08
N GLU A 107 -33.78 24.10 28.49
CA GLU A 107 -35.19 23.73 28.72
C GLU A 107 -35.71 22.79 27.61
N SER A 108 -34.92 22.58 26.55
CA SER A 108 -35.29 21.73 25.43
C SER A 108 -34.70 20.33 25.59
N ASN A 109 -35.56 19.32 25.76
CA ASN A 109 -35.16 17.91 25.76
C ASN A 109 -34.39 17.52 24.48
N PHE A 110 -34.76 18.13 23.34
CA PHE A 110 -34.05 17.92 22.09
C PHE A 110 -32.68 18.62 22.09
N GLY A 111 -32.58 19.78 22.73
CA GLY A 111 -31.32 20.48 22.97
C GLY A 111 -30.34 19.60 23.75
N ASP A 112 -30.77 19.05 24.89
CA ASP A 112 -29.95 18.16 25.71
C ASP A 112 -29.56 16.87 24.97
N ALA A 113 -30.50 16.26 24.23
CA ALA A 113 -30.21 15.09 23.39
C ALA A 113 -29.18 15.40 22.30
N LEU A 114 -29.22 16.58 21.68
CA LEU A 114 -28.22 17.03 20.71
C LEU A 114 -26.84 17.25 21.36
N LEU A 115 -26.78 17.72 22.60
CA LEU A 115 -25.51 17.86 23.33
C LEU A 115 -24.89 16.49 23.58
N ASP A 116 -25.65 15.54 24.15
CA ASP A 116 -25.18 14.17 24.41
C ASP A 116 -24.75 13.45 23.11
N ALA A 117 -25.55 13.56 22.05
CA ALA A 117 -25.22 12.98 20.76
C ALA A 117 -23.96 13.62 20.15
N GLY A 118 -23.86 14.95 20.22
CA GLY A 118 -22.74 15.68 19.66
C GLY A 118 -21.41 15.39 20.36
N GLU A 119 -21.40 15.26 21.69
CA GLU A 119 -20.23 14.82 22.45
C GLU A 119 -19.80 13.40 22.06
N SER A 120 -20.78 12.50 21.89
CA SER A 120 -20.52 11.12 21.48
C SER A 120 -19.97 11.05 20.05
N MET A 121 -20.47 11.88 19.13
CA MET A 121 -19.92 12.00 17.76
C MET A 121 -18.49 12.51 17.75
N LYS A 122 -18.14 13.46 18.64
CA LYS A 122 -16.74 13.90 18.80
C LYS A 122 -15.83 12.78 19.32
N ARG A 123 -16.31 11.96 20.27
CA ARG A 123 -15.57 10.76 20.72
C ARG A 123 -15.37 9.77 19.57
N LEU A 124 -16.39 9.51 18.75
CA LEU A 124 -16.25 8.64 17.57
C LEU A 124 -15.21 9.19 16.57
N ALA A 125 -15.13 10.51 16.40
CA ALA A 125 -14.11 11.14 15.56
C ALA A 125 -12.68 10.84 16.07
N GLU A 126 -12.45 10.86 17.39
CA GLU A 126 -11.15 10.54 17.98
C GLU A 126 -10.77 9.05 17.80
N VAL A 127 -11.74 8.14 17.90
CA VAL A 127 -11.53 6.72 17.61
C VAL A 127 -11.24 6.53 16.11
N LYS A 128 -11.92 7.27 15.22
CA LYS A 128 -11.66 7.23 13.77
C LYS A 128 -10.28 7.80 13.41
N ASP A 129 -9.85 8.86 14.08
CA ASP A 129 -8.48 9.37 13.97
C ASP A 129 -7.47 8.30 14.36
N SER A 130 -7.73 7.56 15.44
CA SER A 130 -6.86 6.48 15.90
C SER A 130 -6.78 5.34 14.87
N LEU A 131 -7.91 4.93 14.29
CA LEU A 131 -7.94 3.95 13.19
C LEU A 131 -7.05 4.37 12.02
N ASP A 132 -7.20 5.60 11.53
CA ASP A 132 -6.43 6.11 10.39
C ASP A 132 -4.92 6.03 10.67
N ILE A 133 -4.52 6.33 11.91
CA ILE A 133 -3.12 6.34 12.34
C ILE A 133 -2.57 4.93 12.44
N GLU A 134 -3.29 4.03 13.10
CA GLU A 134 -2.88 2.63 13.28
C GLU A 134 -2.76 1.91 11.93
N VAL A 135 -3.74 2.07 11.05
CA VAL A 135 -3.68 1.47 9.71
C VAL A 135 -2.57 2.12 8.87
N LYS A 136 -2.35 3.43 8.98
CA LYS A 136 -1.23 4.09 8.29
C LYS A 136 0.11 3.52 8.72
N GLN A 137 0.33 3.36 10.01
CA GLN A 137 1.61 2.96 10.57
C GLN A 137 1.90 1.46 10.41
N ASN A 138 0.90 0.61 10.64
CA ASN A 138 1.12 -0.83 10.77
C ASN A 138 0.73 -1.62 9.51
N PHE A 139 0.08 -0.98 8.54
CA PHE A 139 -0.31 -1.62 7.28
C PHE A 139 0.17 -0.85 6.05
N ILE A 140 -0.19 0.44 5.92
CA ILE A 140 0.14 1.22 4.72
C ILE A 140 1.65 1.46 4.60
N ASP A 141 2.32 1.93 5.66
CA ASP A 141 3.76 2.23 5.63
C ASP A 141 4.63 0.99 5.34
N PRO A 142 4.38 -0.19 5.96
CA PRO A 142 5.06 -1.43 5.59
C PRO A 142 4.87 -1.85 4.14
N LEU A 143 3.63 -1.82 3.63
CA LEU A 143 3.35 -2.17 2.22
C LEU A 143 3.95 -1.16 1.23
N GLN A 144 3.99 0.13 1.60
CA GLN A 144 4.65 1.16 0.80
C GLN A 144 6.16 0.92 0.74
N ASN A 145 6.78 0.54 1.87
CA ASN A 145 8.20 0.19 1.91
C ASN A 145 8.51 -1.04 1.03
N LEU A 146 7.65 -2.07 1.06
CA LEU A 146 7.76 -3.25 0.20
C LEU A 146 7.72 -2.88 -1.29
N CYS A 147 6.81 -1.97 -1.68
CA CYS A 147 6.73 -1.43 -3.04
C CYS A 147 7.99 -0.65 -3.44
N ASP A 148 8.42 0.29 -2.59
CA ASP A 148 9.44 1.26 -2.95
C ASP A 148 10.87 0.73 -2.89
N LYS A 149 11.08 -0.37 -2.15
CA LYS A 149 12.37 -1.04 -1.99
C LYS A 149 12.40 -2.39 -2.68
N ASP A 150 11.83 -3.41 -2.05
CA ASP A 150 12.06 -4.81 -2.44
C ASP A 150 11.50 -5.11 -3.83
N LEU A 151 10.24 -4.74 -4.10
CA LEU A 151 9.61 -4.95 -5.40
C LEU A 151 10.30 -4.13 -6.50
N LYS A 152 10.74 -2.92 -6.19
CA LYS A 152 11.46 -2.05 -7.14
C LYS A 152 12.85 -2.58 -7.47
N GLU A 153 13.55 -3.14 -6.49
CA GLU A 153 14.84 -3.80 -6.67
C GLU A 153 14.71 -5.08 -7.50
N ILE A 154 13.71 -5.92 -7.22
CA ILE A 154 13.42 -7.12 -8.02
C ILE A 154 13.11 -6.73 -9.47
N GLN A 155 12.27 -5.71 -9.70
CA GLN A 155 12.00 -5.19 -11.05
C GLN A 155 13.28 -4.69 -11.75
N HIS A 156 14.20 -4.08 -11.01
CA HIS A 156 15.50 -3.67 -11.54
C HIS A 156 16.33 -4.89 -11.99
N HIS A 157 16.40 -5.94 -11.17
CA HIS A 157 17.12 -7.17 -11.49
C HIS A 157 16.52 -7.90 -12.70
N LEU A 158 15.20 -8.05 -12.76
CA LEU A 158 14.50 -8.65 -13.91
C LEU A 158 14.76 -7.89 -15.21
N LYS A 159 14.68 -6.55 -15.17
CA LYS A 159 14.99 -5.71 -16.33
C LYS A 159 16.46 -5.83 -16.77
N LYS A 160 17.38 -5.94 -15.80
CA LYS A 160 18.81 -6.14 -16.08
C LYS A 160 19.05 -7.50 -16.71
N LEU A 161 18.46 -8.57 -16.16
CA LEU A 161 18.50 -9.94 -16.67
C LEU A 161 18.02 -10.00 -18.12
N GLU A 162 16.83 -9.48 -18.41
CA GLU A 162 16.29 -9.48 -19.77
C GLU A 162 17.23 -8.72 -20.74
N GLY A 163 17.79 -7.60 -20.28
CA GLY A 163 18.80 -6.86 -21.04
C GLY A 163 20.12 -7.62 -21.26
N ARG A 164 20.47 -8.60 -20.42
CA ARG A 164 21.65 -9.47 -20.60
C ARG A 164 21.34 -10.65 -21.50
N ARG A 165 20.14 -11.25 -21.35
CA ARG A 165 19.65 -12.33 -22.22
C ARG A 165 19.66 -11.90 -23.68
N LEU A 166 19.09 -10.73 -23.99
CA LEU A 166 19.09 -10.18 -25.35
C LEU A 166 20.50 -9.92 -25.92
N ASP A 167 21.45 -9.47 -25.07
CA ASP A 167 22.86 -9.26 -25.47
C ASP A 167 23.55 -10.59 -25.77
N PHE A 168 23.34 -11.60 -24.93
CA PHE A 168 23.85 -12.94 -25.13
C PHE A 168 23.28 -13.58 -26.40
N ASP A 169 21.95 -13.54 -26.60
CA ASP A 169 21.29 -14.14 -27.76
C ASP A 169 21.73 -13.50 -29.08
N TYR A 170 21.91 -12.17 -29.09
CA TYR A 170 22.46 -11.46 -30.24
C TYR A 170 23.87 -11.96 -30.60
N LYS A 171 24.75 -12.11 -29.59
CA LYS A 171 26.14 -12.56 -29.82
C LYS A 171 26.21 -14.03 -30.20
N LYS A 172 25.37 -14.88 -29.59
CA LYS A 172 25.26 -16.31 -29.88
C LYS A 172 24.87 -16.56 -31.34
N LYS A 173 23.90 -15.81 -31.87
CA LYS A 173 23.52 -15.86 -33.30
C LYS A 173 24.65 -15.46 -34.26
N ARG A 174 25.69 -14.79 -33.77
CA ARG A 174 26.85 -14.31 -34.53
C ARG A 174 28.14 -15.00 -34.13
N GLN A 175 28.05 -16.17 -33.52
CA GLN A 175 29.21 -17.00 -33.20
C GLN A 175 30.07 -17.23 -34.46
N GLY A 176 31.39 -17.12 -34.33
CA GLY A 176 32.34 -17.12 -35.45
C GLY A 176 32.54 -15.77 -36.14
N LYS A 177 31.68 -14.75 -35.88
CA LYS A 177 31.88 -13.34 -36.30
C LYS A 177 32.22 -12.42 -35.13
N ILE A 178 32.12 -12.92 -33.91
CA ILE A 178 32.39 -12.22 -32.66
C ILE A 178 33.47 -13.01 -31.92
N PRO A 179 34.45 -12.36 -31.25
CA PRO A 179 35.45 -13.06 -30.46
C PRO A 179 34.80 -13.95 -29.40
N ASP A 180 35.28 -15.19 -29.25
CA ASP A 180 34.71 -16.17 -28.31
C ASP A 180 34.73 -15.66 -26.87
N GLU A 181 35.75 -14.90 -26.49
CA GLU A 181 35.84 -14.26 -25.18
C GLU A 181 34.68 -13.25 -24.94
N GLU A 182 34.25 -12.54 -25.98
CA GLU A 182 33.14 -11.58 -25.88
C GLU A 182 31.77 -12.27 -25.75
N LEU A 183 31.64 -13.47 -26.30
CA LEU A 183 30.48 -14.35 -26.15
C LEU A 183 30.46 -14.99 -24.75
N ARG A 184 31.62 -15.50 -24.30
CA ARG A 184 31.79 -16.08 -22.95
C ARG A 184 31.43 -15.06 -21.86
N GLN A 185 31.93 -13.82 -21.97
CA GLN A 185 31.59 -12.74 -21.05
C GLN A 185 30.12 -12.31 -21.09
N ALA A 186 29.42 -12.53 -22.20
CA ALA A 186 27.99 -12.24 -22.28
C ALA A 186 27.15 -13.32 -21.59
N LEU A 187 27.55 -14.59 -21.72
CA LEU A 187 26.96 -15.71 -21.00
C LEU A 187 27.16 -15.56 -19.48
N GLU A 188 28.39 -15.32 -19.03
CA GLU A 188 28.73 -15.14 -17.61
C GLU A 188 27.87 -14.02 -16.97
N LYS A 189 27.75 -12.87 -17.65
CA LYS A 189 26.92 -11.75 -17.14
C LYS A 189 25.42 -12.03 -17.20
N PHE A 190 24.95 -12.93 -18.06
CA PHE A 190 23.57 -13.39 -18.09
C PHE A 190 23.29 -14.31 -16.90
N GLU A 191 24.15 -15.31 -16.67
CA GLU A 191 24.07 -16.24 -15.54
C GLU A 191 24.12 -15.51 -14.19
N GLU A 192 25.09 -14.61 -14.00
CA GLU A 192 25.18 -13.77 -12.80
C GLU A 192 23.90 -12.94 -12.57
N SER A 193 23.32 -12.37 -13.63
CA SER A 193 22.10 -11.56 -13.49
C SER A 193 20.88 -12.43 -13.23
N LYS A 194 20.90 -13.70 -13.65
CA LYS A 194 19.83 -14.67 -13.41
C LYS A 194 19.83 -15.07 -11.94
N GLU A 195 20.98 -15.46 -11.42
CA GLU A 195 21.15 -15.86 -10.01
C GLU A 195 20.72 -14.74 -9.04
N VAL A 196 21.09 -13.49 -9.32
CA VAL A 196 20.66 -12.33 -8.51
C VAL A 196 19.15 -12.12 -8.58
N ALA A 197 18.54 -12.25 -9.77
CA ALA A 197 17.09 -12.13 -9.92
C ALA A 197 16.36 -13.27 -9.19
N GLU A 198 16.80 -14.53 -9.34
CA GLU A 198 16.25 -15.69 -8.63
C GLU A 198 16.31 -15.50 -7.13
N THR A 199 17.49 -15.16 -6.60
CA THR A 199 17.70 -14.96 -5.16
C THR A 199 16.77 -13.87 -4.61
N SER A 200 16.66 -12.74 -5.31
CA SER A 200 15.77 -11.65 -4.87
C SER A 200 14.28 -12.02 -4.92
N MET A 201 13.84 -12.77 -5.94
CA MET A 201 12.48 -13.29 -6.01
C MET A 201 12.20 -14.33 -4.92
N HIS A 202 13.13 -15.25 -4.68
CA HIS A 202 13.02 -16.24 -3.60
C HIS A 202 12.87 -15.57 -2.23
N ASN A 203 13.72 -14.60 -1.91
CA ASN A 203 13.66 -13.88 -0.63
C ASN A 203 12.31 -13.19 -0.40
N LEU A 204 11.71 -12.62 -1.46
CA LEU A 204 10.37 -12.03 -1.37
C LEU A 204 9.31 -13.11 -1.10
N LEU A 205 9.39 -14.23 -1.79
CA LEU A 205 8.39 -15.30 -1.70
C LEU A 205 8.51 -16.11 -0.40
N GLU A 206 9.69 -16.17 0.20
CA GLU A 206 9.91 -16.78 1.53
C GLU A 206 9.43 -15.90 2.69
N THR A 207 9.27 -14.59 2.47
CA THR A 207 8.76 -13.65 3.47
C THR A 207 7.23 -13.49 3.42
N ASP A 208 6.49 -14.42 2.79
CA ASP A 208 5.02 -14.37 2.62
C ASP A 208 4.24 -14.25 3.95
N VAL A 209 4.81 -14.77 5.04
CA VAL A 209 4.29 -14.65 6.41
C VAL A 209 4.24 -13.19 6.88
N GLU A 210 5.16 -12.33 6.43
CA GLU A 210 5.15 -10.91 6.78
C GLU A 210 3.93 -10.19 6.20
N GLN A 211 3.53 -10.51 4.96
CA GLN A 211 2.32 -9.93 4.37
C GLN A 211 1.05 -10.43 5.06
N VAL A 212 1.03 -11.67 5.55
CA VAL A 212 -0.08 -12.17 6.40
C VAL A 212 -0.15 -11.40 7.72
N SER A 213 0.99 -11.14 8.35
CA SER A 213 1.07 -10.32 9.57
C SER A 213 0.55 -8.91 9.36
N GLN A 214 0.89 -8.27 8.23
CA GLN A 214 0.38 -6.96 7.85
C GLN A 214 -1.16 -6.98 7.70
N LEU A 215 -1.72 -7.99 7.05
CA LEU A 215 -3.18 -8.14 6.95
C LEU A 215 -3.84 -8.32 8.33
N SER A 216 -3.21 -9.05 9.25
CA SER A 216 -3.69 -9.13 10.64
C SER A 216 -3.73 -7.76 11.30
N ALA A 217 -2.69 -6.95 11.15
CA ALA A 217 -2.64 -5.61 11.73
C ALA A 217 -3.77 -4.69 11.22
N LEU A 218 -4.15 -4.80 9.94
CA LEU A 218 -5.31 -4.09 9.41
C LEU A 218 -6.61 -4.53 10.11
N VAL A 219 -6.83 -5.84 10.23
CA VAL A 219 -8.03 -6.41 10.87
C VAL A 219 -8.09 -6.04 12.36
N ASP A 220 -6.98 -6.11 13.06
CA ASP A 220 -6.89 -5.78 14.49
C ASP A 220 -7.23 -4.31 14.74
N ALA A 221 -6.71 -3.39 13.91
CA ALA A 221 -7.05 -1.97 13.98
C ALA A 221 -8.54 -1.71 13.71
N GLN A 222 -9.14 -2.41 12.72
CA GLN A 222 -10.57 -2.31 12.43
C GLN A 222 -11.42 -2.86 13.58
N LEU A 223 -11.05 -3.99 14.16
CA LEU A 223 -11.76 -4.60 15.29
C LEU A 223 -11.74 -3.68 16.51
N ASP A 224 -10.59 -3.09 16.83
CA ASP A 224 -10.46 -2.17 17.95
C ASP A 224 -11.32 -0.90 17.75
N TYR A 225 -11.25 -0.31 16.55
CA TYR A 225 -12.11 0.82 16.15
C TYR A 225 -13.60 0.51 16.36
N HIS A 226 -14.07 -0.63 15.83
CA HIS A 226 -15.48 -0.98 15.92
C HIS A 226 -15.92 -1.31 17.35
N ARG A 227 -15.08 -1.96 18.16
CA ARG A 227 -15.38 -2.23 19.58
C ARG A 227 -15.56 -0.94 20.38
N GLN A 228 -14.63 0.00 20.22
CA GLN A 228 -14.72 1.30 20.89
C GLN A 228 -15.93 2.10 20.40
N ALA A 229 -16.23 2.07 19.10
CA ALA A 229 -17.40 2.74 18.53
C ALA A 229 -18.71 2.18 19.10
N VAL A 230 -18.83 0.84 19.22
CA VAL A 230 -20.00 0.18 19.83
C VAL A 230 -20.18 0.66 21.26
N GLN A 231 -19.11 0.67 22.07
CA GLN A 231 -19.20 1.13 23.45
C GLN A 231 -19.72 2.57 23.56
N ILE A 232 -19.19 3.50 22.73
CA ILE A 232 -19.63 4.90 22.71
C ILE A 232 -21.12 5.01 22.34
N LEU A 233 -21.56 4.24 21.35
CA LEU A 233 -22.93 4.27 20.87
C LEU A 233 -23.91 3.61 21.85
N GLU A 234 -23.50 2.55 22.55
CA GLU A 234 -24.29 1.93 23.62
C GLU A 234 -24.50 2.90 24.78
N GLU A 235 -23.44 3.58 25.24
CA GLU A 235 -23.51 4.62 26.27
C GLU A 235 -24.49 5.74 25.86
N LEU A 236 -24.40 6.22 24.61
CA LEU A 236 -25.32 7.24 24.10
C LEU A 236 -26.77 6.71 24.04
N ALA A 237 -26.97 5.50 23.54
CA ALA A 237 -28.30 4.91 23.43
C ALA A 237 -28.97 4.77 24.81
N GLU A 238 -28.21 4.41 25.85
CA GLU A 238 -28.72 4.38 27.22
C GLU A 238 -29.08 5.78 27.75
N LYS A 239 -28.21 6.78 27.53
CA LYS A 239 -28.49 8.17 27.93
C LYS A 239 -29.79 8.67 27.30
N LEU A 240 -29.93 8.52 25.99
CA LEU A 240 -31.12 8.96 25.26
C LEU A 240 -32.37 8.22 25.75
N LYS A 241 -32.31 6.90 25.99
CA LYS A 241 -33.43 6.14 26.56
C LYS A 241 -33.88 6.68 27.91
N ARG A 242 -32.95 7.03 28.80
CA ARG A 242 -33.30 7.61 30.10
C ARG A 242 -34.00 8.95 29.96
N SER A 243 -33.61 9.77 28.99
CA SER A 243 -34.27 11.04 28.67
C SER A 243 -35.73 10.86 28.22
N PHE A 244 -36.09 9.71 27.61
CA PHE A 244 -37.49 9.38 27.29
C PHE A 244 -38.31 8.90 28.49
N VAL A 245 -37.69 8.25 29.48
CA VAL A 245 -38.40 7.58 30.61
C VAL A 245 -38.75 8.54 31.75
N ILE A 246 -38.10 9.71 31.84
CA ILE A 246 -38.35 10.69 32.91
C ILE A 246 -39.70 11.42 32.76
N PHE A 247 -40.39 11.29 31.62
CA PHE A 247 -41.70 11.91 31.42
C PHE A 247 -42.78 10.87 31.08
N PRO A 248 -43.83 10.70 31.93
CA PRO A 248 -45.05 10.07 31.50
C PRO A 248 -45.63 10.90 30.36
N ILE A 249 -45.98 10.23 29.28
CA ILE A 249 -46.78 10.78 28.19
C ILE A 249 -48.05 11.38 28.82
N PHE A 250 -48.14 12.72 28.85
CA PHE A 250 -49.37 13.45 29.13
C PHE A 250 -50.06 13.79 27.82
#